data_AF-A0A2T0X738-F1
#
_entry.id   AF-A0A2T0X738-F1
#
_cell.length_a   1.000
_cell.length_b   1.000
_cell.length_c   1.000
_cell.angle_alpha   90.00
_cell.angle_beta   90.00
_cell.angle_gamma   90.00
#
_symmetry.space_group_name_H-M   'P 1'
#
loop_
_entity.id
_entity.type
_entity.pdbx_description
1 polymer ?
#
loop_
_entity_poly.entity_id
_entity_poly.type
_entity_poly.pdbx_seq_one_letter_code
_entity_poly.pdbx_strand_id
1 'polypeptide(L)' 'MPPIFRFWLRHCAIGFGAAAGFVALLLVTDTAGLRGLILGSDVAALALFLLWFFNGIVFAGAQCGIAVFRLAEADDG' A
#
# COMPACT_ATOMS: atom_id res chain seq x y z
N MET A 1 6.34 -19.62 12.85
CA MET A 1 6.24 -18.15 12.98
C MET A 1 5.12 -17.83 13.95
N PRO A 2 5.29 -16.90 14.90
CA PRO A 2 4.25 -16.53 15.86
C PRO A 2 2.95 -16.05 15.19
N PRO A 3 1.77 -16.34 15.74
CA PRO A 3 0.47 -16.06 15.10
C PRO A 3 0.24 -14.57 14.82
N ILE A 4 0.68 -13.68 15.72
CA ILE A 4 0.57 -12.23 15.58
C ILE A 4 1.37 -11.69 14.38
N PHE A 5 2.54 -12.26 14.13
CA PHE A 5 3.41 -11.85 13.03
C PHE A 5 2.81 -12.23 11.68
N ARG A 6 2.22 -13.43 11.59
CA ARG A 6 1.51 -13.90 10.39
C ARG A 6 0.27 -13.05 10.09
N PHE A 7 -0.47 -12.65 11.12
CA PHE A 7 -1.59 -11.73 11.00
C PHE A 7 -1.14 -10.39 10.41
N TRP A 8 -0.13 -9.77 11.02
CA TRP A 8 0.39 -8.47 10.59
C TRP A 8 0.89 -8.50 9.14
N LEU A 9 1.71 -9.50 8.78
CA LEU A 9 2.28 -9.62 7.44
C LEU A 9 1.20 -9.79 6.36
N ARG A 10 0.12 -10.54 6.65
CA ARG A 10 -1.01 -10.71 5.72
C ARG A 10 -1.73 -9.39 5.47
N HIS A 11 -2.00 -8.62 6.51
CA HIS A 11 -2.68 -7.32 6.36
C HIS A 11 -1.78 -6.27 5.70
N CYS A 12 -0.48 -6.28 5.98
CA CYS A 12 0.49 -5.48 5.24
C CYS A 12 0.51 -5.82 3.75
N ALA A 13 0.53 -7.10 3.39
CA ALA A 13 0.49 -7.52 1.99
C ALA A 13 -0.78 -7.07 1.27
N ILE A 14 -1.94 -7.13 1.95
CA ILE A 14 -3.21 -6.62 1.41
C ILE A 14 -3.13 -5.10 1.17
N GLY A 15 -2.60 -4.34 2.13
CA GLY A 15 -2.39 -2.90 1.98
C GLY A 15 -1.45 -2.53 0.84
N PHE A 16 -0.34 -3.28 0.68
CA PHE A 16 0.59 -3.09 -0.44
C PHE A 16 -0.03 -3.43 -1.80
N GLY A 17 -0.89 -4.45 -1.86
CA GLY A 17 -1.67 -4.78 -3.06
C GLY A 17 -2.64 -3.65 -3.43
N ALA A 18 -3.35 -3.09 -2.45
CA ALA A 18 -4.22 -1.93 -2.67
C ALA A 18 -3.43 -0.69 -3.14
N ALA A 19 -2.25 -0.45 -2.54
CA ALA A 19 -1.37 0.64 -2.95
C ALA A 19 -0.86 0.49 -4.38
N ALA A 20 -0.58 -0.73 -4.85
CA ALA A 20 -0.19 -0.98 -6.24
C ALA A 20 -1.32 -0.57 -7.20
N GLY A 21 -2.57 -0.91 -6.87
CA GLY A 21 -3.74 -0.47 -7.64
C GLY A 21 -3.90 1.06 -7.64
N PHE A 22 -3.70 1.70 -6.49
CA PHE A 22 -3.76 3.16 -6.38
C PHE A 22 -2.67 3.86 -7.21
N VAL A 23 -1.42 3.40 -7.14
CA VAL A 23 -0.32 3.97 -7.94
C VAL A 23 -0.54 3.71 -9.44
N ALA A 24 -1.02 2.52 -9.81
CA ALA A 24 -1.39 2.25 -11.20
C ALA A 24 -2.46 3.24 -11.70
N LEU A 25 -3.48 3.52 -10.88
CA LEU A 25 -4.51 4.51 -11.21
C LEU A 25 -3.89 5.89 -11.42
N LEU A 26 -3.03 6.37 -10.51
CA LEU A 26 -2.35 7.67 -10.63
C LEU A 26 -1.54 7.81 -11.92
N LEU A 27 -0.87 6.75 -12.35
CA LEU A 27 -0.09 6.74 -13.59
C LEU A 27 -0.97 6.69 -14.83
N VAL A 28 -2.07 5.93 -14.80
CA VAL A 28 -3.02 5.86 -15.92
C VAL A 28 -3.76 7.18 -16.11
N THR A 29 -4.17 7.83 -15.02
CA THR A 29 -4.83 9.14 -15.06
C THR A 29 -3.88 10.30 -15.28
N ASP A 30 -2.56 10.05 -15.30
CA ASP A 30 -1.50 11.04 -15.43
C ASP A 30 -1.71 12.26 -14.52
N THR A 31 -2.03 11.98 -13.25
CA THR A 31 -2.43 13.02 -12.30
C THR A 31 -1.31 14.05 -12.17
N ALA A 32 -1.60 15.31 -12.52
CA ALA A 32 -0.61 16.39 -12.51
C ALA A 32 0.66 16.13 -13.36
N GLY A 33 0.59 15.27 -14.39
CA GLY A 33 1.75 14.97 -15.25
C GLY A 33 2.75 13.98 -14.63
N LEU A 34 2.38 13.28 -13.56
CA LEU A 34 3.24 12.33 -12.84
C LEU A 34 3.83 11.24 -13.75
N ARG A 35 3.07 10.77 -14.74
CA ARG A 35 3.53 9.73 -15.66
C ARG A 35 4.70 10.24 -16.49
N GLY A 36 4.60 11.48 -16.99
CA GLY A 36 5.68 12.13 -17.73
C GLY A 36 6.92 12.37 -16.86
N LEU A 37 6.72 12.80 -15.61
CA LEU A 37 7.80 13.02 -14.64
C LEU A 37 8.59 11.74 -14.34
N ILE A 38 7.88 10.62 -14.16
CA ILE A 38 8.52 9.33 -13.84
C ILE A 38 9.19 8.74 -15.07
N LEU A 39 8.50 8.66 -16.21
CA LEU A 39 9.04 8.02 -17.41
C LEU A 39 10.17 8.81 -18.08
N GLY A 40 10.22 10.13 -17.90
CA GLY A 40 11.27 11.00 -18.44
C GLY A 40 12.53 11.09 -17.58
N SER A 41 12.59 10.39 -16.44
CA SER A 41 13.71 10.47 -15.50
C SER A 41 14.64 9.27 -15.62
N ASP A 42 15.96 9.50 -15.50
CA ASP A 42 16.98 8.45 -15.40
C ASP A 42 16.77 7.50 -14.20
N VAL A 43 15.96 7.93 -13.23
CA VAL A 43 15.60 7.18 -12.02
C VAL A 43 14.13 6.74 -11.99
N ALA A 44 13.50 6.55 -13.15
CA ALA A 44 12.11 6.11 -13.29
C ALA A 44 11.73 4.92 -12.39
N ALA A 45 12.56 3.88 -12.37
CA ALA A 45 12.32 2.67 -11.58
C ALA A 45 12.36 2.94 -10.07
N LEU A 46 13.29 3.78 -9.61
CA LEU A 46 13.40 4.17 -8.21
C LEU A 46 12.23 5.07 -7.80
N ALA A 47 11.85 6.03 -8.65
CA ALA A 47 10.71 6.91 -8.41
C ALA A 47 9.41 6.12 -8.28
N LEU A 48 9.19 5.16 -9.18
CA LEU A 48 8.03 4.26 -9.12
C LEU A 48 8.04 3.39 -7.86
N PHE A 49 9.20 2.83 -7.51
CA PHE A 49 9.35 2.03 -6.30
C PHE A 49 9.06 2.85 -5.05
N LEU A 50 9.62 4.06 -4.91
CA LEU A 50 9.38 4.93 -3.75
C LEU A 50 7.92 5.36 -3.68
N LEU A 51 7.32 5.75 -4.81
CA LEU A 51 5.91 6.13 -4.88
C LEU A 51 5.01 4.98 -4.40
N TRP A 52 5.24 3.76 -4.89
CA TRP A 52 4.51 2.58 -4.45
C TRP A 52 4.82 2.19 -3.01
N PHE A 53 6.07 2.24 -2.58
CA PHE A 53 6.50 1.81 -1.25
C PHE A 53 5.96 2.74 -0.16
N PHE A 54 6.08 4.06 -0.33
CA PHE A 54 5.56 5.02 0.63
C PHE A 54 4.04 4.96 0.73
N ASN A 55 3.33 4.87 -0.40
CA ASN A 55 1.88 4.64 -0.38
C ASN A 55 1.55 3.28 0.25
N GLY A 56 2.33 2.24 -0.07
CA GLY A 56 2.21 0.88 0.47
C GLY A 56 2.22 0.84 1.99
N ILE A 57 3.13 1.57 2.63
CA ILE A 57 3.19 1.69 4.09
C ILE A 57 1.91 2.34 4.64
N VAL A 58 1.41 3.41 4.01
CA VAL A 58 0.17 4.10 4.43
C VAL A 58 -1.04 3.16 4.33
N PHE A 59 -1.22 2.48 3.20
CA PHE A 59 -2.32 1.54 3.00
C PHE A 59 -2.19 0.30 3.91
N ALA A 60 -0.98 -0.21 4.13
CA ALA A 60 -0.71 -1.30 5.08
C ALA A 60 -1.08 -0.90 6.51
N GLY A 61 -0.73 0.33 6.93
CA GLY A 61 -1.11 0.88 8.23
C GLY A 61 -2.64 0.93 8.39
N ALA A 62 -3.36 1.45 7.39
CA ALA A 62 -4.82 1.48 7.41
C ALA A 62 -5.44 0.06 7.48
N GLN A 63 -4.94 -0.89 6.68
CA GLN A 63 -5.43 -2.27 6.70
C GLN A 63 -5.15 -2.98 8.04
N CYS A 64 -3.98 -2.77 8.62
CA CYS A 64 -3.66 -3.29 9.94
C CYS A 64 -4.55 -2.67 11.03
N GLY A 65 -4.81 -1.35 10.98
CA GLY A 65 -5.74 -0.70 11.91
C GLY A 65 -7.15 -1.27 11.84
N ILE A 66 -7.70 -1.42 10.63
CA ILE A 66 -9.01 -2.04 10.41
C ILE A 66 -9.04 -3.49 10.92
N ALA A 67 -7.95 -4.24 10.71
CA ALA A 67 -7.88 -5.62 11.16
C ALA A 67 -7.86 -5.76 12.69
N VAL A 68 -7.19 -4.82 13.38
CA VAL A 68 -7.17 -4.77 14.85
C VAL A 68 -8.56 -4.42 15.39
N PHE A 69 -9.24 -3.42 14.83
CA PHE A 69 -10.60 -3.07 15.27
C PHE A 69 -11.59 -4.22 15.07
N ARG A 70 -11.51 -4.91 13.92
CA ARG A 70 -12.36 -6.10 13.67
C ARG A 70 -12.09 -7.27 14.60
N LEU A 71 -10.86 -7.40 15.10
CA LEU A 71 -10.54 -8.44 16.07
C LEU A 71 -11.19 -8.15 17.43
N ALA A 72 -11.25 -6.86 17.83
CA ALA A 72 -11.93 -6.45 19.06
C ALA A 72 -13.45 -6.68 18.99
N GLU A 73 -14.10 -6.33 17.87
CA GLU A 73 -15.54 -6.60 17.68
C GLU A 73 -15.90 -8.09 17.70
N ALA A 74 -14.99 -8.98 17.28
CA ALA A 74 -15.24 -10.42 17.25
C ALA A 74 -15.13 -11.10 18.62
N ASP A 75 -14.55 -10.43 19.62
CA ASP A 75 -14.41 -10.95 21.00
C ASP A 75 -15.64 -10.61 21.87
N ASP A 76 -16.40 -9.56 21.49
CA ASP A 76 -17.58 -9.06 22.21
C ASP A 76 -18.92 -9.74 21.78
N GLY A 77 -18.89 -10.72 20.87
CA GLY A 77 -20.08 -11.43 20.35
C GLY A 77 -20.05 -12.94 20.60
#